data_AF-A0A660YXE9-F1
#
_entry.id   AF-A0A660YXE9-F1
#
_cell.length_a   1.000
_cell.length_b   1.000
_cell.length_c   1.000
_cell.angle_alpha   90.00
_cell.angle_beta   90.00
_cell.angle_gamma   90.00
#
_symmetry.space_group_name_H-M   'P 1'
#
loop_
_entity.id
_entity.type
_entity.pdbx_description
1 polymer ?
#
loop_
_entity_poly.entity_id
_entity_poly.type
_entity_poly.pdbx_seq_one_letter_code
_entity_poly.pdbx_strand_id
1 'polypeptide(L)' 'MTVNNINIPDNKLRSICRKYSIKELSLFGSALRSDFNPDSDIDFLIE' A
#
# COMPACT_ATOMS: atom_id res chain seq x y z
N MET A 1 4.33 8.34 -4.13
CA MET A 1 4.81 8.61 -2.74
C MET A 1 5.78 7.52 -2.35
N THR A 2 6.62 7.73 -1.34
CA THR A 2 7.56 6.70 -0.87
C THR A 2 7.36 6.45 0.62
N VAL A 3 7.26 5.19 1.03
CA VAL A 3 7.17 4.75 2.44
C VAL A 3 8.21 3.66 2.64
N ASN A 4 9.14 3.82 3.58
CA ASN A 4 10.19 2.83 3.88
C ASN A 4 10.88 2.24 2.64
N ASN A 5 11.34 3.12 1.73
CA ASN A 5 11.98 2.78 0.46
C ASN A 5 11.08 2.07 -0.58
N ILE A 6 9.80 1.90 -0.31
CA ILE A 6 8.80 1.40 -1.25
C ILE A 6 8.29 2.59 -2.07
N ASN A 7 8.49 2.56 -3.38
CA ASN A 7 7.83 3.50 -4.28
C ASN A 7 6.36 3.08 -4.48
N ILE A 8 5.45 3.95 -4.10
CA ILE A 8 4.00 3.78 -4.20
C ILE A 8 3.47 4.71 -5.31
N PRO A 9 3.27 4.21 -6.54
CA PRO A 9 2.79 5.01 -7.66
C PRO A 9 1.27 5.23 -7.59
N ASP A 10 0.86 6.48 -7.33
CA ASP A 10 -0.56 6.89 -7.17
C ASP A 10 -1.44 6.47 -8.35
N ASN A 11 -0.97 6.66 -9.58
CA ASN A 11 -1.72 6.32 -10.79
C ASN A 11 -2.07 4.82 -10.88
N LYS A 12 -1.15 3.94 -10.46
CA LYS A 12 -1.40 2.49 -10.49
C LYS A 12 -2.37 2.08 -9.40
N LEU A 13 -2.22 2.62 -8.19
CA LEU A 13 -3.17 2.38 -7.09
C LEU A 13 -4.58 2.86 -7.45
N ARG A 14 -4.73 4.07 -8.02
CA ARG A 14 -6.03 4.56 -8.48
C ARG A 14 -6.67 3.65 -9.53
N SER A 15 -5.88 3.09 -10.44
CA SER A 15 -6.39 2.13 -11.43
C SER A 15 -6.92 0.86 -10.76
N ILE A 16 -6.23 0.35 -9.73
CA ILE A 16 -6.68 -0.79 -8.92
C ILE A 16 -7.98 -0.43 -8.19
N CYS A 17 -8.02 0.70 -7.47
CA CYS A 17 -9.20 1.10 -6.73
C CYS A 17 -10.43 1.24 -7.65
N ARG A 18 -10.27 1.85 -8.82
CA ARG A 18 -11.35 1.95 -9.82
C ARG A 18 -11.78 0.60 -10.38
N LYS A 19 -10.84 -0.31 -10.65
CA LYS A 19 -11.14 -1.64 -11.20
C LYS A 19 -11.96 -2.49 -10.24
N TYR A 20 -11.71 -2.36 -8.93
CA TYR A 20 -12.35 -3.15 -7.89
C TYR A 20 -13.40 -2.37 -7.09
N SER A 21 -13.75 -1.15 -7.53
CA SER A 21 -14.69 -0.25 -6.84
C SER A 21 -14.34 0.00 -5.36
N ILE A 22 -13.05 0.04 -5.04
CA ILE A 22 -12.54 0.36 -3.70
C ILE A 22 -12.64 1.88 -3.51
N LYS A 23 -13.32 2.31 -2.46
CA LYS A 23 -13.49 3.71 -2.11
C LYS A 23 -12.27 4.24 -1.36
N GLU A 24 -11.72 3.45 -0.45
CA GLU A 24 -10.50 3.77 0.29
C GLU A 24 -9.55 2.55 0.36
N LEU A 25 -8.26 2.81 0.17
CA LEU A 25 -7.20 1.81 0.30
C LEU A 25 -6.15 2.35 1.28
N SER A 26 -6.02 1.71 2.44
CA SER A 26 -5.17 2.16 3.53
C SER A 26 -4.06 1.15 3.82
N LEU A 27 -2.81 1.58 3.78
CA LEU A 27 -1.63 0.77 4.13
C LEU A 27 -1.49 0.69 5.65
N PHE A 28 -1.29 -0.50 6.20
CA PHE A 28 -1.05 -0.69 7.62
C PHE A 28 0.01 -1.76 7.87
N GLY A 29 0.31 -2.02 9.15
CA GLY A 29 1.18 -3.13 9.53
C GLY A 29 2.68 -2.84 9.38
N SER A 30 3.44 -3.90 9.09
CA SER A 30 4.90 -3.92 9.09
C SER A 30 5.52 -2.92 8.11
N ALA A 31 4.88 -2.68 6.97
CA ALA A 31 5.32 -1.74 5.93
C ALA A 31 5.47 -0.28 6.42
N LEU A 32 4.86 0.09 7.56
CA LEU A 32 5.01 1.41 8.17
C LEU A 32 6.15 1.49 9.21
N ARG A 33 6.69 0.35 9.64
CA ARG A 33 7.71 0.26 10.68
C ARG A 33 9.13 0.31 10.12
N SER A 34 10.09 0.70 10.94
CA SER A 34 11.51 0.81 10.56
C SER A 34 12.22 -0.52 10.33
N ASP A 35 11.61 -1.64 10.72
CA ASP A 35 12.13 -3.00 10.56
C ASP A 35 11.54 -3.74 9.34
N PHE A 36 10.83 -3.02 8.46
CA PHE A 36 10.35 -3.57 7.21
C PHE A 36 11.52 -4.08 6.35
N ASN A 37 11.39 -5.31 5.87
CA ASN A 37 12.43 -6.01 5.14
C ASN A 37 11.85 -6.79 3.95
N PRO A 38 12.68 -7.32 3.04
CA PRO A 38 12.20 -8.02 1.85
C PRO A 38 11.33 -9.27 2.11
N ASP A 39 11.40 -9.85 3.31
CA ASP A 39 10.60 -11.02 3.71
C ASP A 39 9.27 -10.61 4.38
N SER A 40 9.02 -9.31 4.53
CA SER A 40 7.80 -8.78 5.15
C SER A 40 6.65 -8.70 4.14
N ASP A 41 5.46 -9.08 4.60
CA ASP A 41 4.21 -8.88 3.84
C ASP A 41 3.80 -7.40 3.76
N ILE A 42 2.85 -7.09 2.86
CA ILE A 42 2.23 -5.77 2.74
C ILE A 42 0.74 -5.90 3.03
N ASP A 43 0.28 -5.24 4.09
CA ASP A 43 -1.10 -5.31 4.56
C ASP A 43 -1.93 -4.08 4.13
N PHE A 44 -3.14 -4.32 3.60
CA PHE A 44 -4.08 -3.27 3.20
C PHE A 44 -5.46 -3.44 3.84
N LEU A 45 -6.03 -2.33 4.31
CA LEU A 45 -7.45 -2.22 4.63
C LEU A 45 -8.18 -1.61 3.43
N ILE A 46 -9.40 -2.09 3.18
CA ILE A 46 -10.28 -1.58 2.13
C ILE A 46 -11.61 -1.10 2.73
N GLU A 47 -12.12 0.01 2.20
CA GLU A 47 -13.51 0.48 2.34
C GLU A 47 -14.14 0.63 0.95
#